data_AF-A0A7S0D7T8-F1
#
_entry.id   AF-A0A7S0D7T8-F1
#
_cell.length_a   1.000
_cell.length_b   1.000
_cell.length_c   1.000
_cell.angle_alpha   90.00
_cell.angle_beta   90.00
_cell.angle_gamma   90.00
#
_symmetry.space_group_name_H-M   'P 1'
#
loop_
_entity.id
_entity.type
_entity.pdbx_description
1 polymer ?
#
loop_
_entity_poly.entity_id
_entity_poly.type
_entity_poly.pdbx_seq_one_letter_code
_entity_poly.pdbx_strand_id
1 'polypeptide(L)'
;RGGREMASSHAPSQTSKPTTGINKAISDIATVGTTVSSFFSGIRNRVNAQSGDVQARLRKLSIRYVTPRILVLSKGLPKRSTVSASILFPVAVKFDKPSYLSRYMTEVAGVLRGQHGGRCMVWNLSDLSYDTTPFKDQVIQFCFSGLPTPTLENLHQMCKSLQSWLAAEPDNAALVHCQSGRGRTFMTVAAYLVFSGKYETFSAALEALTGKDCPSATSLLVPSQHRYLDYFEAYLKHGLPEEAPRYQLTKIVCRGGTPRYAALADPNSCRPYIQLFSGGKLVFTSTGETDSGESKRSTDVTARDITAYDSKSPSMDFVINQSVQGDVVVRLRHFKSLKKRLTMLRYSFHTVFLL
;
A
#
# COMPACT_ATOMS: atom_id res chain seq x y z
N ARG A 1 96.87 22.60 -64.48
CA ARG A 1 95.69 23.13 -63.72
C ARG A 1 95.21 21.99 -62.83
N GLY A 2 95.33 21.94 -61.51
CA GLY A 2 95.84 22.83 -60.46
C GLY A 2 95.28 22.32 -59.11
N GLY A 3 95.97 22.64 -58.00
CA GLY A 3 95.53 22.45 -56.59
C GLY A 3 96.03 21.15 -55.93
N ARG A 4 96.92 21.13 -54.93
CA ARG A 4 96.78 21.49 -53.48
C ARG A 4 95.58 20.76 -52.83
N GLU A 5 95.67 20.07 -51.68
CA GLU A 5 96.33 20.44 -50.41
C GLU A 5 96.40 19.22 -49.45
N MET A 6 97.35 19.22 -48.51
CA MET A 6 97.43 18.30 -47.35
C MET A 6 96.78 18.93 -46.11
N ALA A 7 96.05 18.15 -45.30
CA ALA A 7 95.89 18.27 -43.83
C ALA A 7 94.96 17.15 -43.32
N SER A 8 95.44 16.24 -42.46
CA SER A 8 95.43 16.27 -40.99
C SER A 8 94.20 15.61 -40.33
N SER A 9 94.51 14.81 -39.31
CA SER A 9 93.73 13.85 -38.53
C SER A 9 92.54 14.43 -37.74
N HIS A 10 91.44 13.69 -37.61
CA HIS A 10 90.49 13.74 -36.48
C HIS A 10 89.81 12.37 -36.24
N ALA A 11 89.70 11.99 -34.95
CA ALA A 11 89.04 10.78 -34.43
C ALA A 11 87.50 10.96 -34.32
N PRO A 12 86.69 9.89 -34.22
CA PRO A 12 85.23 10.00 -34.31
C PRO A 12 84.58 10.38 -32.97
N SER A 13 83.62 11.32 -33.00
CA SER A 13 82.71 11.60 -31.90
C SER A 13 81.50 10.66 -31.96
N GLN A 14 81.16 10.06 -30.82
CA GLN A 14 79.93 9.28 -30.63
C GLN A 14 78.74 10.25 -30.53
N THR A 15 77.74 10.05 -31.39
CA THR A 15 76.46 10.77 -31.33
C THR A 15 75.45 9.94 -30.53
N SER A 16 75.03 10.44 -29.37
CA SER A 16 73.92 9.88 -28.59
C SER A 16 72.57 10.30 -29.19
N LYS A 17 71.72 9.32 -29.51
CA LYS A 17 70.35 9.54 -30.01
C LYS A 17 69.39 9.93 -28.86
N PRO A 18 68.31 10.68 -29.13
CA PRO A 18 67.36 11.14 -28.10
C PRO A 18 66.28 10.09 -27.82
N THR A 19 66.64 8.97 -27.18
CA THR A 19 65.68 7.92 -26.78
C THR A 19 65.00 8.19 -25.43
N THR A 20 65.50 9.15 -24.64
CA THR A 20 65.01 9.47 -23.29
C THR A 20 63.71 10.27 -23.27
N GLY A 21 63.44 11.09 -24.30
CA GLY A 21 62.23 11.93 -24.36
C GLY A 21 60.95 11.16 -24.71
N ILE A 22 61.05 10.17 -25.61
CA ILE A 22 59.90 9.36 -26.07
C ILE A 22 59.44 8.39 -24.96
N ASN A 23 60.38 7.75 -24.26
CA ASN A 23 60.06 6.84 -23.16
C ASN A 23 59.38 7.57 -21.98
N LYS A 24 59.78 8.83 -21.71
CA LYS A 24 59.14 9.67 -20.70
C LYS A 24 57.71 10.08 -21.12
N ALA A 25 57.51 10.46 -22.38
CA ALA A 25 56.18 10.79 -22.89
C ALA A 25 55.22 9.57 -22.82
N ILE A 26 55.72 8.36 -23.12
CA ILE A 26 54.94 7.12 -23.02
C ILE A 26 54.61 6.79 -21.55
N SER A 27 55.55 6.95 -20.62
CA SER A 27 55.28 6.75 -19.19
C SER A 27 54.27 7.75 -18.63
N ASP A 28 54.34 9.01 -19.08
CA ASP A 28 53.42 10.06 -18.65
C ASP A 28 52.00 9.79 -19.16
N ILE A 29 51.84 9.33 -20.41
CA ILE A 29 50.54 8.92 -20.97
C ILE A 29 49.97 7.70 -20.23
N ALA A 30 50.79 6.70 -19.92
CA ALA A 30 50.36 5.52 -19.15
C ALA A 30 49.94 5.89 -17.72
N THR A 31 50.63 6.84 -17.09
CA THR A 31 50.30 7.36 -15.76
C THR A 31 48.99 8.14 -15.77
N VAL A 32 48.75 8.95 -16.79
CA VAL A 32 47.47 9.65 -17.00
C VAL A 32 46.34 8.63 -17.21
N GLY A 33 46.53 7.61 -18.04
CA GLY A 33 45.54 6.54 -18.26
C GLY A 33 45.18 5.78 -16.97
N THR A 34 46.17 5.48 -16.13
CA THR A 34 45.97 4.81 -14.84
C THR A 34 45.24 5.70 -13.84
N THR A 35 45.54 7.01 -13.84
CA THR A 35 44.89 8.01 -12.98
C THR A 35 43.43 8.25 -13.38
N VAL A 36 43.15 8.30 -14.67
CA VAL A 36 41.77 8.42 -15.18
C VAL A 36 40.96 7.15 -14.86
N SER A 37 41.55 5.97 -15.03
CA SER A 37 40.92 4.69 -14.66
C SER A 37 40.62 4.60 -13.16
N SER A 38 41.57 5.00 -12.29
CA SER A 38 41.36 5.00 -10.84
C SER A 38 40.31 6.02 -10.39
N PHE A 39 40.24 7.17 -11.06
CA PHE A 39 39.18 8.17 -10.85
C PHE A 39 37.79 7.61 -11.19
N PHE A 40 37.62 7.00 -12.37
CA PHE A 40 36.35 6.37 -12.75
C PHE A 40 35.97 5.18 -11.87
N SER A 41 36.96 4.38 -11.44
CA SER A 41 36.77 3.30 -10.47
C SER A 41 36.32 3.85 -9.10
N GLY A 42 36.91 4.96 -8.65
CA GLY A 42 36.51 5.67 -7.43
C GLY A 42 35.08 6.20 -7.48
N ILE A 43 34.68 6.80 -8.61
CA ILE A 43 33.30 7.23 -8.84
C ILE A 43 32.36 6.02 -8.80
N ARG A 44 32.68 4.94 -9.51
CA ARG A 44 31.87 3.71 -9.55
C ARG A 44 31.69 3.12 -8.16
N ASN A 45 32.74 3.05 -7.36
CA ASN A 45 32.70 2.53 -5.99
C ASN A 45 31.85 3.41 -5.07
N ARG A 46 31.93 4.75 -5.20
CA ARG A 46 31.07 5.68 -4.44
C ARG A 46 29.60 5.56 -4.84
N VAL A 47 29.30 5.45 -6.14
CA VAL A 47 27.94 5.24 -6.65
C VAL A 47 27.38 3.90 -6.16
N ASN A 48 28.18 2.83 -6.18
CA ASN A 48 27.79 1.52 -5.66
C ASN A 48 27.54 1.56 -4.14
N ALA A 49 28.39 2.24 -3.37
CA ALA A 49 28.22 2.39 -1.92
C ALA A 49 26.96 3.22 -1.57
N GLN A 50 26.71 4.32 -2.28
CA GLN A 50 25.50 5.12 -2.12
C GLN A 50 24.24 4.32 -2.49
N SER A 51 24.29 3.55 -3.57
CA SER A 51 23.19 2.66 -3.97
C SER A 51 22.92 1.57 -2.91
N GLY A 52 23.98 1.00 -2.32
CA GLY A 52 23.88 0.04 -1.22
C GLY A 52 23.22 0.62 0.04
N ASP A 53 23.61 1.83 0.46
CA ASP A 53 23.01 2.52 1.61
C ASP A 53 21.51 2.80 1.39
N VAL A 54 21.16 3.29 0.21
CA VAL A 54 19.77 3.53 -0.18
C VAL A 54 18.93 2.26 -0.10
N GLN A 55 19.43 1.14 -0.65
CA GLN A 55 18.72 -0.13 -0.62
C GLN A 55 18.54 -0.66 0.82
N ALA A 56 19.54 -0.47 1.68
CA ALA A 56 19.44 -0.82 3.10
C ALA A 56 18.34 0.01 3.80
N ARG A 57 18.28 1.32 3.52
CA ARG A 57 17.26 2.23 4.08
C ARG A 57 15.85 1.89 3.59
N LEU A 58 15.67 1.59 2.30
CA LEU A 58 14.40 1.13 1.73
C LEU A 58 13.92 -0.15 2.42
N ARG A 59 14.80 -1.14 2.60
CA ARG A 59 14.49 -2.39 3.32
C ARG A 59 14.13 -2.15 4.79
N LYS A 60 14.88 -1.30 5.49
CA LYS A 60 14.61 -0.92 6.89
C LYS A 60 13.20 -0.34 7.05
N LEU A 61 12.80 0.55 6.14
CA LEU A 61 11.49 1.18 6.15
C LEU A 61 10.38 0.34 5.48
N SER A 62 10.73 -0.83 4.93
CA SER A 62 9.82 -1.70 4.18
C SER A 62 9.20 -1.03 2.94
N ILE A 63 9.92 -0.06 2.34
CA ILE A 63 9.55 0.57 1.07
C ILE A 63 9.97 -0.38 -0.06
N ARG A 64 9.03 -0.70 -0.95
CA ARG A 64 9.26 -1.56 -2.12
C ARG A 64 8.77 -0.86 -3.38
N TYR A 65 9.56 -0.95 -4.45
CA TYR A 65 9.12 -0.58 -5.80
C TYR A 65 8.29 -1.72 -6.41
N VAL A 66 7.06 -1.42 -6.79
CA VAL A 66 6.17 -2.29 -7.58
C VAL A 66 6.45 -2.09 -9.06
N THR A 67 6.68 -0.83 -9.44
CA THR A 67 7.22 -0.41 -10.73
C THR A 67 8.30 0.63 -10.45
N PRO A 68 9.08 1.08 -11.45
CA PRO A 68 10.07 2.15 -11.24
C PRO A 68 9.49 3.45 -10.64
N ARG A 69 8.18 3.66 -10.76
CA ARG A 69 7.50 4.91 -10.35
C ARG A 69 6.42 4.70 -9.27
N ILE A 70 6.15 3.46 -8.86
CA ILE A 70 5.12 3.14 -7.86
C ILE A 70 5.77 2.37 -6.72
N LEU A 71 5.66 2.93 -5.52
CA LEU A 71 6.20 2.41 -4.29
C LEU A 71 5.07 2.03 -3.32
N VAL A 72 5.34 1.07 -2.45
CA VAL A 72 4.44 0.65 -1.36
C VAL A 72 5.20 0.46 -0.06
N LEU A 73 4.52 0.71 1.08
CA LEU A 73 4.99 0.24 2.40
C LEU A 73 4.55 -1.21 2.61
N SER A 74 5.39 -2.16 2.20
CA SER A 74 5.08 -3.60 2.17
C SER A 74 4.71 -4.25 3.52
N LYS A 75 5.13 -3.65 4.65
CA LYS A 75 4.75 -4.09 6.01
C LYS A 75 3.72 -3.17 6.69
N GLY A 76 3.26 -2.13 5.98
CA GLY A 76 2.38 -1.09 6.51
C GLY A 76 3.08 -0.17 7.50
N LEU A 77 2.26 0.63 8.18
CA LEU A 77 2.73 1.47 9.28
C LEU A 77 3.13 0.61 10.48
N PRO A 78 4.13 1.05 11.26
CA PRO A 78 4.62 0.26 12.38
C PRO A 78 3.53 0.02 13.43
N LYS A 79 3.53 -1.19 14.00
CA LYS A 79 2.60 -1.64 15.03
C LYS A 79 3.32 -1.75 16.37
N ARG A 80 2.66 -1.39 17.47
CA ARG A 80 3.12 -1.76 18.80
C ARG A 80 3.02 -3.28 18.97
N SER A 81 4.03 -3.92 19.55
CA SER A 81 3.98 -5.34 19.91
C SER A 81 2.84 -5.57 20.91
N THR A 82 1.73 -6.10 20.43
CA THR A 82 0.77 -6.84 21.25
C THR A 82 0.46 -8.14 20.51
N VAL A 83 0.82 -9.24 21.15
CA VAL A 83 0.55 -10.60 20.71
C VAL A 83 -0.95 -10.76 20.49
N SER A 84 -1.35 -10.99 19.24
CA SER A 84 -2.25 -12.09 18.88
C SER A 84 -2.34 -12.16 17.35
N ALA A 85 -1.77 -13.24 16.81
CA ALA A 85 -2.01 -13.66 15.45
C ALA A 85 -3.47 -14.13 15.35
N SER A 86 -4.37 -13.24 14.96
CA SER A 86 -5.65 -13.62 14.35
C SER A 86 -5.86 -12.71 13.14
N ILE A 87 -5.35 -13.18 12.01
CA ILE A 87 -5.63 -12.68 10.67
C ILE A 87 -7.13 -12.88 10.47
N LEU A 88 -7.96 -11.83 10.60
CA LEU A 88 -9.26 -11.70 9.90
C LEU A 88 -10.03 -10.40 10.18
N PHE A 89 -9.74 -9.63 11.22
CA PHE A 89 -10.48 -8.38 11.50
C PHE A 89 -9.59 -7.28 12.09
N PRO A 90 -9.80 -5.99 11.76
CA PRO A 90 -9.12 -4.92 12.47
C PRO A 90 -9.70 -4.83 13.88
N VAL A 91 -9.05 -5.49 14.83
CA VAL A 91 -9.09 -5.10 16.24
C VAL A 91 -8.46 -3.71 16.32
N ALA A 92 -9.03 -2.80 17.10
CA ALA A 92 -8.47 -1.47 17.33
C ALA A 92 -6.98 -1.59 17.71
N VAL A 93 -6.11 -1.28 16.77
CA VAL A 93 -4.66 -1.28 16.99
C VAL A 93 -4.35 -0.01 17.76
N LYS A 94 -3.85 -0.14 19.00
CA LYS A 94 -3.33 1.01 19.75
C LYS A 94 -1.97 1.37 19.15
N PHE A 95 -1.88 2.54 18.52
CA PHE A 95 -0.65 3.05 17.95
C PHE A 95 0.31 3.57 19.01
N ASP A 96 1.60 3.65 18.65
CA ASP A 96 2.62 4.26 19.48
C ASP A 96 2.29 5.72 19.83
N LYS A 97 3.04 6.27 20.80
CA LYS A 97 3.06 7.70 21.04
C LYS A 97 3.14 8.45 19.69
N PRO A 98 2.39 9.53 19.47
CA PRO A 98 2.40 10.31 18.21
C PRO A 98 3.81 10.59 17.66
N SER A 99 4.80 10.69 18.55
CA SER A 99 6.22 10.89 18.24
C SER A 99 6.88 9.76 17.43
N TYR A 100 6.51 8.49 17.60
CA TYR A 100 7.18 7.39 16.88
C TYR A 100 6.69 7.28 15.43
N LEU A 101 5.37 7.34 15.21
CA LEU A 101 4.81 7.35 13.84
C LEU A 101 5.29 8.58 13.07
N SER A 102 5.30 9.76 13.73
CA SER A 102 5.86 10.98 13.15
C SER A 102 7.33 10.81 12.77
N ARG A 103 8.17 10.23 13.66
CA ARG A 103 9.58 9.94 13.35
C ARG A 103 9.74 8.96 12.19
N TYR A 104 8.96 7.88 12.17
CA TYR A 104 8.96 6.91 11.07
C TYR A 104 8.61 7.57 9.74
N MET A 105 7.53 8.37 9.70
CA MET A 105 7.12 9.08 8.49
C MET A 105 8.12 10.17 8.07
N THR A 106 8.82 10.78 9.02
CA THR A 106 9.95 11.69 8.74
C THR A 106 11.11 10.95 8.07
N GLU A 107 11.45 9.74 8.54
CA GLU A 107 12.47 8.90 7.89
C GLU A 107 12.03 8.50 6.46
N VAL A 108 10.76 8.14 6.27
CA VAL A 108 10.17 7.85 4.95
C VAL A 108 10.30 9.07 4.03
N ALA A 109 9.87 10.26 4.47
CA ALA A 109 9.99 11.49 3.69
C ALA A 109 11.44 11.80 3.30
N GLY A 110 12.40 11.55 4.20
CA GLY A 110 13.83 11.72 3.92
C GLY A 110 14.34 10.77 2.83
N VAL A 111 13.91 9.50 2.85
CA VAL A 111 14.28 8.53 1.80
C VAL A 111 13.63 8.91 0.47
N LEU A 112 12.33 9.22 0.45
CA LEU A 112 11.63 9.61 -0.78
C LEU A 112 12.23 10.87 -1.41
N ARG A 113 12.58 11.87 -0.60
CA ARG A 113 13.25 13.09 -1.07
C ARG A 113 14.64 12.80 -1.63
N GLY A 114 15.42 11.94 -0.98
CA GLY A 114 16.73 11.53 -1.48
C GLY A 114 16.66 10.74 -2.80
N GLN A 115 15.58 10.01 -3.05
CA GLN A 115 15.41 9.19 -4.27
C GLN A 115 14.73 9.92 -5.42
N HIS A 116 13.73 10.75 -5.12
CA HIS A 116 12.87 11.37 -6.12
C HIS A 116 12.98 12.90 -6.16
N GLY A 117 13.86 13.51 -5.36
CA GLY A 117 14.09 14.96 -5.38
C GLY A 117 12.86 15.80 -5.02
N GLY A 118 11.94 15.23 -4.23
CA GLY A 118 10.65 15.89 -3.93
C GLY A 118 9.59 15.72 -5.02
N ARG A 119 9.72 14.71 -5.89
CA ARG A 119 8.72 14.34 -6.90
C ARG A 119 7.98 13.04 -6.53
N CYS A 120 7.72 12.84 -5.23
CA CYS A 120 7.03 11.64 -4.76
C CYS A 120 5.81 12.01 -3.91
N MET A 121 4.62 11.76 -4.45
CA MET A 121 3.34 11.99 -3.77
C MET A 121 2.94 10.75 -2.97
N VAL A 122 2.38 10.95 -1.77
CA VAL A 122 1.97 9.87 -0.87
C VAL A 122 0.45 9.74 -0.81
N TRP A 123 -0.08 8.55 -1.12
CA TRP A 123 -1.47 8.20 -0.90
C TRP A 123 -1.61 7.42 0.41
N ASN A 124 -2.18 8.08 1.42
CA ASN A 124 -2.49 7.50 2.72
C ASN A 124 -3.90 6.89 2.71
N LEU A 125 -3.98 5.56 2.70
CA LEU A 125 -5.23 4.79 2.77
C LEU A 125 -5.49 4.21 4.17
N SER A 126 -4.72 4.67 5.17
CA SER A 126 -4.88 4.24 6.56
C SER A 126 -5.95 5.08 7.28
N ASP A 127 -6.45 4.56 8.39
CA ASP A 127 -7.38 5.29 9.26
C ASP A 127 -6.63 6.25 10.21
N LEU A 128 -5.33 6.47 9.97
CA LEU A 128 -4.47 7.31 10.78
C LEU A 128 -4.05 8.57 10.03
N SER A 129 -4.09 9.67 10.76
CA SER A 129 -3.42 10.91 10.37
C SER A 129 -2.09 11.03 11.15
N TYR A 130 -1.08 11.55 10.48
CA TYR A 130 0.25 11.80 11.02
C TYR A 130 0.74 13.16 10.50
N ASP A 131 1.78 13.72 11.11
CA ASP A 131 2.39 14.96 10.65
C ASP A 131 2.89 14.82 9.19
N THR A 132 2.28 15.59 8.29
CA THR A 132 2.57 15.60 6.85
C THR A 132 3.60 16.67 6.47
N THR A 133 4.00 17.55 7.40
CA THR A 133 4.98 18.62 7.16
C THR A 133 6.27 18.12 6.49
N PRO A 134 6.84 16.96 6.86
CA PRO A 134 8.05 16.43 6.21
C PRO A 134 7.93 16.16 4.71
N PHE A 135 6.70 16.00 4.20
CA PHE A 135 6.37 15.70 2.81
C PHE A 135 6.04 16.94 1.97
N LYS A 136 6.02 18.16 2.55
CA LYS A 136 5.81 19.43 1.82
C LYS A 136 4.56 19.40 0.93
N ASP A 137 3.40 19.17 1.53
CA ASP A 137 2.08 19.11 0.85
C ASP A 137 1.90 17.96 -0.14
N GLN A 138 2.82 16.98 -0.17
CA GLN A 138 2.75 15.80 -1.03
C GLN A 138 2.09 14.59 -0.35
N VAL A 139 0.97 14.81 0.34
CA VAL A 139 0.18 13.73 0.96
C VAL A 139 -1.30 13.91 0.64
N ILE A 140 -1.90 12.89 0.02
CA ILE A 140 -3.34 12.78 -0.21
C ILE A 140 -3.87 11.69 0.72
N GLN A 141 -4.90 12.01 1.50
CA GLN A 141 -5.54 11.05 2.41
C GLN A 141 -6.89 10.61 1.87
N PHE A 142 -7.07 9.30 1.72
CA PHE A 142 -8.37 8.68 1.42
C PHE A 142 -8.84 7.92 2.66
N CYS A 143 -9.90 8.41 3.31
CA CYS A 143 -10.43 7.82 4.53
C CYS A 143 -11.71 7.00 4.24
N PHE A 144 -11.65 5.70 4.48
CA PHE A 144 -12.81 4.80 4.49
C PHE A 144 -12.77 3.92 5.75
N SER A 145 -12.84 4.61 6.89
CA SER A 145 -12.57 4.06 8.21
C SER A 145 -13.43 2.84 8.54
N GLY A 146 -12.78 1.77 8.98
CA GLY A 146 -13.48 0.55 9.36
C GLY A 146 -14.23 -0.16 8.21
N LEU A 147 -14.01 0.22 6.95
CA LEU A 147 -14.51 -0.49 5.76
C LEU A 147 -13.39 -1.36 5.14
N PRO A 148 -13.71 -2.55 4.61
CA PRO A 148 -12.73 -3.44 4.00
C PRO A 148 -12.31 -2.97 2.60
N THR A 149 -13.19 -2.22 1.93
CA THR A 149 -13.08 -1.74 0.56
C THR A 149 -13.43 -0.25 0.52
N PRO A 150 -12.83 0.54 -0.38
CA PRO A 150 -13.41 1.83 -0.77
C PRO A 150 -14.71 1.63 -1.58
N THR A 151 -15.47 2.70 -1.78
CA THR A 151 -16.53 2.73 -2.79
C THR A 151 -15.93 2.58 -4.19
N LEU A 152 -16.73 2.14 -5.18
CA LEU A 152 -16.25 2.06 -6.57
C LEU A 152 -15.82 3.43 -7.09
N GLU A 153 -16.59 4.47 -6.74
CA GLU A 153 -16.25 5.84 -7.08
C GLU A 153 -14.92 6.28 -6.44
N ASN A 154 -14.70 6.02 -5.15
CA ASN A 154 -13.44 6.36 -4.49
C ASN A 154 -12.26 5.59 -5.10
N LEU A 155 -12.45 4.32 -5.47
CA LEU A 155 -11.40 3.54 -6.15
C LEU A 155 -11.04 4.16 -7.50
N HIS A 156 -12.03 4.62 -8.25
CA HIS A 156 -11.81 5.35 -9.51
C HIS A 156 -11.11 6.69 -9.29
N GLN A 157 -11.54 7.48 -8.30
CA GLN A 157 -10.92 8.75 -7.95
C GLN A 157 -9.47 8.57 -7.52
N MET A 158 -9.15 7.50 -6.77
CA MET A 158 -7.77 7.14 -6.44
C MET A 158 -6.95 6.83 -7.70
N CYS A 159 -7.50 6.06 -8.65
CA CYS A 159 -6.81 5.75 -9.90
C CYS A 159 -6.58 7.01 -10.76
N LYS A 160 -7.57 7.89 -10.87
CA LYS A 160 -7.45 9.18 -11.55
C LYS A 160 -6.41 10.08 -10.88
N SER A 161 -6.42 10.15 -9.54
CA SER A 161 -5.45 10.93 -8.77
C SER A 161 -4.01 10.44 -9.01
N LEU A 162 -3.79 9.12 -8.98
CA LEU A 162 -2.49 8.51 -9.31
C LEU A 162 -2.10 8.82 -10.76
N GLN A 163 -3.01 8.64 -11.71
CA GLN A 163 -2.76 8.90 -13.13
C GLN A 163 -2.36 10.35 -13.38
N SER A 164 -3.11 11.31 -12.85
CA SER A 164 -2.83 12.74 -13.04
C SER A 164 -1.46 13.13 -12.51
N TRP A 165 -1.07 12.62 -11.32
CA TRP A 165 0.25 12.89 -10.77
C TRP A 165 1.38 12.26 -11.59
N LEU A 166 1.24 10.98 -11.98
CA LEU A 166 2.26 10.25 -12.72
C LEU A 166 2.38 10.72 -14.19
N ALA A 167 1.30 11.24 -14.78
CA ALA A 167 1.30 11.80 -16.12
C ALA A 167 1.89 13.22 -16.18
N ALA A 168 1.87 13.97 -15.08
CA ALA A 168 2.33 15.36 -15.05
C ALA A 168 3.82 15.50 -15.40
N GLU A 169 4.69 14.62 -14.87
CA GLU A 169 6.12 14.61 -15.16
C GLU A 169 6.64 13.16 -15.22
N PRO A 170 7.60 12.82 -16.10
CA PRO A 170 8.13 11.47 -16.23
C PRO A 170 8.89 10.98 -14.98
N ASP A 171 9.44 11.92 -14.19
CA ASP A 171 10.18 11.62 -12.96
C ASP A 171 9.28 11.48 -11.72
N ASN A 172 7.98 11.77 -11.84
CA ASN A 172 7.06 11.67 -10.70
C ASN A 172 6.92 10.23 -10.23
N ALA A 173 6.90 10.03 -8.92
CA ALA A 173 6.68 8.75 -8.28
C ALA A 173 5.51 8.82 -7.29
N ALA A 174 4.92 7.67 -6.99
CA ALA A 174 3.80 7.55 -6.05
C ALA A 174 4.13 6.53 -4.97
N LEU A 175 3.98 6.91 -3.69
CA LEU A 175 3.98 5.97 -2.57
C LEU A 175 2.55 5.73 -2.10
N VAL A 176 2.05 4.50 -2.23
CA VAL A 176 0.72 4.11 -1.73
C VAL A 176 0.89 3.25 -0.48
N HIS A 177 0.19 3.59 0.60
CA HIS A 177 0.25 2.80 1.82
C HIS A 177 -1.08 2.73 2.56
N CYS A 178 -1.17 1.74 3.44
CA CYS A 178 -2.26 1.60 4.39
C CYS A 178 -1.71 1.05 5.70
N GLN A 179 -2.61 0.82 6.65
CA GLN A 179 -2.24 0.36 7.98
C GLN A 179 -1.40 -0.93 8.01
N SER A 180 -1.68 -1.87 7.11
CA SER A 180 -1.02 -3.19 7.07
C SER A 180 -0.08 -3.38 5.89
N GLY A 181 -0.08 -2.45 4.93
CA GLY A 181 0.71 -2.56 3.71
C GLY A 181 0.23 -3.59 2.70
N ARG A 182 -0.94 -4.22 2.92
CA ARG A 182 -1.48 -5.31 2.11
C ARG A 182 -2.83 -4.94 1.51
N GLY A 183 -3.95 -5.41 2.08
CA GLY A 183 -5.29 -5.35 1.48
C GLY A 183 -5.64 -4.07 0.73
N ARG A 184 -5.75 -2.92 1.42
CA ARG A 184 -6.13 -1.64 0.79
C ARG A 184 -5.09 -1.13 -0.20
N THR A 185 -3.81 -1.29 0.13
CA THR A 185 -2.69 -0.87 -0.74
C THR A 185 -2.67 -1.67 -2.03
N PHE A 186 -2.71 -3.01 -1.92
CA PHE A 186 -2.62 -3.91 -3.07
C PHE A 186 -3.85 -3.79 -3.95
N MET A 187 -5.04 -3.70 -3.37
CA MET A 187 -6.27 -3.43 -4.11
C MET A 187 -6.17 -2.14 -4.93
N THR A 188 -5.72 -1.04 -4.32
CA THR A 188 -5.65 0.27 -5.00
C THR A 188 -4.57 0.28 -6.07
N VAL A 189 -3.39 -0.29 -5.80
CA VAL A 189 -2.30 -0.34 -6.79
C VAL A 189 -2.63 -1.29 -7.93
N ALA A 190 -3.23 -2.46 -7.66
CA ALA A 190 -3.68 -3.37 -8.72
C ALA A 190 -4.75 -2.71 -9.60
N ALA A 191 -5.71 -2.01 -8.99
CA ALA A 191 -6.71 -1.23 -9.72
C ALA A 191 -6.09 -0.16 -10.60
N TYR A 192 -5.12 0.60 -10.10
CA TYR A 192 -4.42 1.59 -10.91
C TYR A 192 -3.61 0.96 -12.06
N LEU A 193 -2.95 -0.17 -11.81
CA LEU A 193 -2.14 -0.87 -12.82
C LEU A 193 -2.99 -1.39 -13.98
N VAL A 194 -4.20 -1.86 -13.71
CA VAL A 194 -5.18 -2.24 -14.75
C VAL A 194 -5.78 -0.99 -15.41
N PHE A 195 -6.19 0.01 -14.62
CA PHE A 195 -6.73 1.29 -15.10
C PHE A 195 -5.79 2.02 -16.07
N SER A 196 -4.49 2.01 -15.79
CA SER A 196 -3.45 2.63 -16.63
C SER A 196 -3.06 1.80 -17.86
N GLY A 197 -3.68 0.63 -18.06
CA GLY A 197 -3.37 -0.28 -19.18
C GLY A 197 -2.03 -1.01 -19.05
N LYS A 198 -1.38 -0.96 -17.88
CA LYS A 198 -0.09 -1.65 -17.67
C LYS A 198 -0.23 -3.16 -17.52
N TYR A 199 -1.38 -3.62 -17.04
CA TYR A 199 -1.75 -5.02 -16.95
C TYR A 199 -3.18 -5.21 -17.45
N GLU A 200 -3.44 -6.33 -18.13
CA GLU A 200 -4.78 -6.65 -18.66
C GLU A 200 -5.72 -7.20 -17.57
N THR A 201 -5.17 -7.84 -16.54
CA THR A 201 -5.96 -8.50 -15.48
C THR A 201 -5.47 -8.12 -14.08
N PHE A 202 -6.39 -8.11 -13.11
CA PHE A 202 -6.05 -7.89 -11.71
C PHE A 202 -5.16 -8.99 -11.13
N SER A 203 -5.28 -10.23 -11.59
CA SER A 203 -4.41 -11.33 -11.16
C SER A 203 -2.95 -11.02 -11.50
N ALA A 204 -2.68 -10.65 -12.75
CA ALA A 204 -1.33 -10.31 -13.19
C ALA A 204 -0.77 -9.08 -12.44
N ALA A 205 -1.61 -8.07 -12.19
CA ALA A 205 -1.22 -6.90 -11.40
C ALA A 205 -0.90 -7.26 -9.93
N LEU A 206 -1.66 -8.16 -9.31
CA LEU A 206 -1.45 -8.63 -7.93
C LEU A 206 -0.20 -9.51 -7.80
N GLU A 207 0.07 -10.36 -8.79
CA GLU A 207 1.29 -11.18 -8.83
C GLU A 207 2.55 -10.30 -8.88
N ALA A 208 2.51 -9.21 -9.66
CA ALA A 208 3.60 -8.23 -9.73
C ALA A 208 3.82 -7.51 -8.38
N LEU A 209 2.76 -7.28 -7.59
CA LEU A 209 2.84 -6.65 -6.27
C LEU A 209 3.54 -7.53 -5.23
N THR A 210 3.32 -8.85 -5.30
CA THR A 210 3.93 -9.79 -4.34
C THR A 210 5.37 -10.11 -4.62
N GLY A 211 5.77 -10.10 -5.90
CA GLY A 211 7.02 -10.72 -6.33
C GLY A 211 6.99 -12.24 -6.10
N LYS A 212 8.18 -12.87 -6.11
CA LYS A 212 8.35 -14.33 -5.97
C LYS A 212 8.08 -14.88 -4.56
N ASP A 213 7.88 -14.02 -3.56
CA ASP A 213 7.86 -14.40 -2.15
C ASP A 213 6.46 -14.75 -1.61
N CYS A 214 5.41 -14.77 -2.44
CA CYS A 214 4.05 -15.05 -1.98
C CYS A 214 3.44 -16.29 -2.67
N PRO A 215 3.05 -17.33 -1.90
CA PRO A 215 2.58 -18.59 -2.47
C PRO A 215 1.19 -18.55 -3.12
N SER A 216 0.38 -17.49 -2.91
CA SER A 216 -0.79 -17.24 -3.77
C SER A 216 -1.26 -15.78 -3.73
N ALA A 217 -1.45 -15.17 -4.91
CA ALA A 217 -2.05 -13.84 -5.05
C ALA A 217 -3.48 -13.77 -4.46
N THR A 218 -4.18 -14.90 -4.45
CA THR A 218 -5.54 -15.05 -3.90
C THR A 218 -5.60 -14.82 -2.39
N SER A 219 -4.53 -15.09 -1.64
CA SER A 219 -4.49 -14.95 -0.17
C SER A 219 -4.29 -13.51 0.34
N LEU A 220 -4.01 -12.57 -0.56
CA LEU A 220 -3.61 -11.20 -0.20
C LEU A 220 -4.77 -10.29 0.15
N LEU A 221 -5.90 -10.54 -0.48
CA LEU A 221 -7.10 -9.72 -0.42
C LEU A 221 -8.22 -10.51 0.27
N VAL A 222 -9.05 -9.79 1.03
CA VAL A 222 -10.26 -10.40 1.60
C VAL A 222 -11.33 -10.55 0.50
N PRO A 223 -12.32 -11.46 0.64
CA PRO A 223 -13.31 -11.70 -0.41
C PRO A 223 -14.04 -10.46 -0.93
N SER A 224 -14.36 -9.48 -0.07
CA SER A 224 -14.97 -8.23 -0.53
C SER A 224 -14.04 -7.37 -1.38
N GLN A 225 -12.72 -7.43 -1.15
CA GLN A 225 -11.75 -6.73 -1.98
C GLN A 225 -11.66 -7.36 -3.37
N HIS A 226 -11.62 -8.70 -3.47
CA HIS A 226 -11.71 -9.39 -4.77
C HIS A 226 -12.98 -9.00 -5.53
N ARG A 227 -14.14 -9.12 -4.87
CA ARG A 227 -15.44 -8.73 -5.46
C ARG A 227 -15.45 -7.29 -6.00
N TYR A 228 -14.84 -6.35 -5.29
CA TYR A 228 -14.80 -4.96 -5.72
C TYR A 228 -13.81 -4.72 -6.86
N LEU A 229 -12.77 -5.54 -7.01
CA LEU A 229 -11.93 -5.51 -8.21
C LEU A 229 -12.70 -6.03 -9.41
N ASP A 230 -13.47 -7.11 -9.25
CA ASP A 230 -14.35 -7.63 -10.33
C ASP A 230 -15.39 -6.59 -10.75
N TYR A 231 -16.03 -5.93 -9.78
CA TYR A 231 -16.94 -4.80 -10.05
C TYR A 231 -16.23 -3.63 -10.73
N PHE A 232 -15.00 -3.33 -10.31
CA PHE A 232 -14.21 -2.27 -10.93
C PHE A 232 -13.84 -2.64 -12.37
N GLU A 233 -13.55 -3.90 -12.68
CA GLU A 233 -13.32 -4.36 -14.05
C GLU A 233 -14.53 -4.10 -14.94
N ALA A 234 -15.72 -4.51 -14.48
CA ALA A 234 -16.96 -4.28 -15.19
C ALA A 234 -17.24 -2.77 -15.34
N TYR A 235 -16.95 -1.99 -14.30
CA TYR A 235 -17.06 -0.52 -14.36
C TYR A 235 -16.14 0.09 -15.42
N LEU A 236 -14.89 -0.35 -15.53
CA LEU A 236 -13.96 0.16 -16.55
C LEU A 236 -14.40 -0.20 -17.98
N LYS A 237 -15.02 -1.37 -18.15
CA LYS A 237 -15.47 -1.86 -19.47
C LYS A 237 -16.79 -1.25 -19.93
N HIS A 238 -17.73 -1.06 -19.00
CA HIS A 238 -19.14 -0.75 -19.33
C HIS A 238 -19.65 0.55 -18.71
N GLY A 239 -18.88 1.18 -17.83
CA GLY A 239 -19.38 2.26 -16.98
C GLY A 239 -20.27 1.74 -15.85
N LEU A 240 -20.69 2.65 -14.97
CA LEU A 240 -21.75 2.42 -14.00
C LEU A 240 -22.98 3.19 -14.50
N PRO A 241 -24.20 2.70 -14.24
CA PRO A 241 -25.39 3.50 -14.49
C PRO A 241 -25.32 4.80 -13.66
N GLU A 242 -25.92 5.87 -14.19
CA GLU A 242 -25.98 7.18 -13.52
C GLU A 242 -26.58 7.05 -12.12
N GLU A 243 -27.63 6.23 -11.99
CA GLU A 243 -28.20 5.85 -10.71
C GLU A 243 -28.10 4.34 -10.48
N ALA A 244 -27.51 3.96 -9.35
CA ALA A 244 -27.53 2.56 -8.91
C ALA A 244 -28.96 2.14 -8.53
N PRO A 245 -29.38 0.89 -8.84
CA PRO A 245 -30.71 0.40 -8.48
C PRO A 245 -30.89 0.40 -6.97
N ARG A 246 -32.08 0.84 -6.53
CA ARG A 246 -32.48 0.84 -5.12
C ARG A 246 -33.21 -0.45 -4.79
N TYR A 247 -32.80 -1.12 -3.72
CA TYR A 247 -33.44 -2.33 -3.23
C TYR A 247 -33.94 -2.16 -1.82
N GLN A 248 -35.06 -2.80 -1.51
CA GLN A 248 -35.53 -2.94 -0.14
C GLN A 248 -34.92 -4.21 0.48
N LEU A 249 -33.93 -4.02 1.35
CA LEU A 249 -33.33 -5.11 2.12
C LEU A 249 -34.24 -5.44 3.30
N THR A 250 -35.05 -6.50 3.16
CA THR A 250 -36.03 -6.92 4.17
C THR A 250 -35.40 -7.72 5.29
N LYS A 251 -34.55 -8.70 4.96
CA LYS A 251 -34.02 -9.67 5.92
C LYS A 251 -32.62 -10.15 5.53
N ILE A 252 -31.75 -10.35 6.52
CA ILE A 252 -30.50 -11.09 6.36
C ILE A 252 -30.59 -12.39 7.16
N VAL A 253 -30.28 -13.52 6.52
CA VAL A 253 -30.29 -14.86 7.12
C VAL A 253 -28.88 -15.43 7.05
N CYS A 254 -28.23 -15.61 8.20
CA CYS A 254 -26.93 -16.25 8.28
C CYS A 254 -27.11 -17.76 8.52
N ARG A 255 -26.84 -18.55 7.47
CA ARG A 255 -26.84 -20.02 7.51
C ARG A 255 -25.43 -20.56 7.73
N GLY A 256 -25.29 -21.82 8.13
CA GLY A 256 -23.98 -22.47 8.33
C GLY A 256 -23.58 -22.72 9.79
N GLY A 257 -24.55 -22.65 10.71
CA GLY A 257 -24.36 -22.91 12.13
C GLY A 257 -23.81 -21.72 12.92
N THR A 258 -24.05 -21.74 14.22
CA THR A 258 -23.60 -20.71 15.16
C THR A 258 -22.10 -20.85 15.46
N PRO A 259 -21.27 -19.78 15.32
CA PRO A 259 -19.88 -19.81 15.73
C PRO A 259 -19.72 -20.13 17.24
N ARG A 260 -18.87 -21.12 17.55
CA ARG A 260 -18.54 -21.51 18.93
C ARG A 260 -17.32 -20.71 19.42
N TYR A 261 -17.52 -19.77 20.33
CA TYR A 261 -16.42 -19.05 20.99
C TYR A 261 -15.95 -19.83 22.22
N ALA A 262 -14.73 -20.39 22.18
CA ALA A 262 -14.17 -21.41 23.08
C ALA A 262 -14.06 -21.09 24.59
N ALA A 263 -14.56 -19.95 25.06
CA ALA A 263 -14.48 -19.56 26.48
C ALA A 263 -15.71 -19.96 27.32
N LEU A 264 -16.73 -20.61 26.74
CA LEU A 264 -17.92 -21.02 27.47
C LEU A 264 -18.31 -22.44 27.01
N ALA A 265 -18.07 -23.41 27.89
CA ALA A 265 -18.40 -24.83 27.70
C ALA A 265 -19.92 -25.07 27.84
N ASP A 266 -20.64 -24.43 26.90
CA ASP A 266 -22.09 -24.45 26.58
C ASP A 266 -22.89 -23.23 27.11
N PRO A 267 -24.08 -22.89 26.57
CA PRO A 267 -24.64 -23.21 25.23
C PRO A 267 -25.21 -22.00 24.47
N ASN A 268 -25.66 -20.95 25.16
CA ASN A 268 -26.39 -19.77 24.66
C ASN A 268 -25.47 -18.62 24.23
N SER A 269 -24.35 -19.03 23.65
CA SER A 269 -24.13 -18.78 22.25
C SER A 269 -23.85 -17.36 21.76
N CYS A 270 -23.57 -17.26 20.46
CA CYS A 270 -23.30 -15.97 19.89
C CYS A 270 -24.55 -15.08 20.08
N ARG A 271 -24.29 -13.87 20.56
CA ARG A 271 -25.21 -12.73 20.65
C ARG A 271 -24.84 -11.74 19.56
N PRO A 272 -25.23 -12.05 18.31
CA PRO A 272 -24.89 -11.26 17.17
C PRO A 272 -25.84 -10.06 17.06
N TYR A 273 -25.32 -8.96 16.55
CA TYR A 273 -26.13 -7.86 16.06
C TYR A 273 -25.53 -7.40 14.73
N ILE A 274 -26.38 -6.85 13.88
CA ILE A 274 -26.01 -6.47 12.53
C ILE A 274 -26.03 -4.96 12.39
N GLN A 275 -25.06 -4.45 11.65
CA GLN A 275 -24.95 -3.05 11.25
C GLN A 275 -24.91 -2.99 9.74
N LEU A 276 -25.71 -2.09 9.18
CA LEU A 276 -25.77 -1.82 7.76
C LEU A 276 -25.25 -0.41 7.50
N PHE A 277 -24.28 -0.31 6.59
CA PHE A 277 -23.75 0.96 6.14
C PHE A 277 -24.05 1.13 4.65
N SER A 278 -24.50 2.33 4.28
CA SER A 278 -24.69 2.73 2.88
C SER A 278 -24.13 4.13 2.70
N GLY A 279 -23.37 4.36 1.61
CA GLY A 279 -22.67 5.63 1.40
C GLY A 279 -21.70 6.01 2.53
N GLY A 280 -21.12 5.01 3.21
CA GLY A 280 -20.22 5.22 4.35
C GLY A 280 -20.89 5.60 5.68
N LYS A 281 -22.22 5.74 5.73
CA LYS A 281 -22.98 6.07 6.94
C LYS A 281 -23.68 4.83 7.51
N LEU A 282 -23.77 4.73 8.84
CA LEU A 282 -24.58 3.71 9.50
C LEU A 282 -26.06 4.03 9.26
N VAL A 283 -26.74 3.20 8.47
CA VAL A 283 -28.16 3.38 8.15
C VAL A 283 -29.08 2.47 8.96
N PHE A 284 -28.53 1.41 9.58
CA PHE A 284 -29.28 0.53 10.46
C PHE A 284 -28.39 -0.22 11.43
N THR A 285 -28.89 -0.45 12.63
CA THR A 285 -28.36 -1.42 13.58
C THR A 285 -29.50 -2.16 14.26
N SER A 286 -29.36 -3.48 14.44
CA SER A 286 -30.36 -4.26 15.18
C SER A 286 -30.29 -4.05 16.70
N THR A 287 -29.35 -3.25 17.19
CA THR A 287 -29.27 -2.86 18.62
C THR A 287 -30.21 -1.70 18.98
N GLY A 288 -30.74 -0.98 17.99
CA GLY A 288 -31.48 0.27 18.22
C GLY A 288 -30.61 1.49 18.57
N GLU A 289 -29.28 1.36 18.66
CA GLU A 289 -28.36 2.49 18.89
C GLU A 289 -28.23 3.37 17.64
N THR A 290 -28.78 4.58 17.62
CA THR A 290 -28.51 5.54 16.53
C THR A 290 -27.24 6.34 16.82
N ASP A 291 -26.28 6.31 15.90
CA ASP A 291 -25.01 7.05 15.96
C ASP A 291 -25.18 8.53 15.56
N SER A 292 -26.26 9.17 16.03
CA SER A 292 -26.46 10.61 15.89
C SER A 292 -25.65 11.30 16.99
N GLY A 293 -24.60 12.02 16.61
CA GLY A 293 -23.68 12.76 17.49
C GLY A 293 -24.29 13.89 18.31
N GLU A 294 -25.58 13.81 18.66
CA GLU A 294 -26.22 14.67 19.64
C GLU A 294 -26.56 13.87 20.89
N SER A 295 -26.04 14.36 22.00
CA SER A 295 -26.30 13.97 23.37
C SER A 295 -27.78 13.65 23.64
N LYS A 296 -28.16 12.38 23.46
CA LYS A 296 -29.29 11.75 24.14
C LYS A 296 -28.79 10.40 24.62
N ARG A 297 -28.67 10.29 25.95
CA ARG A 297 -28.32 9.09 26.74
C ARG A 297 -28.08 7.85 25.88
N SER A 298 -26.81 7.49 25.70
CA SER A 298 -26.38 6.11 25.47
C SER A 298 -27.11 5.22 26.47
N THR A 299 -28.24 4.65 26.10
CA THR A 299 -28.77 3.49 26.80
C THR A 299 -27.80 2.38 26.42
N ASP A 300 -26.80 2.14 27.27
CA ASP A 300 -25.73 1.17 27.07
C ASP A 300 -26.33 -0.20 26.69
N VAL A 301 -26.54 -0.48 25.40
CA VAL A 301 -27.07 -1.76 24.96
C VAL A 301 -26.03 -2.82 25.30
N THR A 302 -26.45 -3.75 26.14
CA THR A 302 -25.58 -4.82 26.64
C THR A 302 -25.89 -6.13 25.92
N ALA A 303 -25.05 -7.13 26.16
CA ALA A 303 -25.31 -8.48 25.70
C ALA A 303 -26.71 -9.02 26.11
N ARG A 304 -27.31 -8.54 27.21
CA ARG A 304 -28.61 -9.03 27.72
C ARG A 304 -29.78 -8.64 26.82
N ASP A 305 -29.64 -7.54 26.08
CA ASP A 305 -30.70 -6.96 25.24
C ASP A 305 -30.72 -7.58 23.83
N ILE A 306 -29.77 -8.47 23.54
CA ILE A 306 -29.55 -9.07 22.21
C ILE A 306 -29.88 -10.55 22.22
N THR A 307 -30.66 -10.99 21.23
CA THR A 307 -30.99 -12.40 20.99
C THR A 307 -29.74 -13.28 20.93
N ALA A 308 -29.77 -14.40 21.65
CA ALA A 308 -28.74 -15.42 21.63
C ALA A 308 -29.13 -16.54 20.65
N TYR A 309 -28.18 -17.03 19.84
CA TYR A 309 -28.36 -18.11 18.85
C TYR A 309 -27.37 -19.23 19.06
N ASP A 310 -27.78 -20.44 19.40
CA ASP A 310 -26.95 -21.57 19.84
C ASP A 310 -26.64 -22.61 18.75
N SER A 311 -26.00 -23.72 19.12
CA SER A 311 -25.69 -24.82 18.19
C SER A 311 -26.95 -25.51 17.63
N LYS A 312 -28.11 -25.34 18.26
CA LYS A 312 -29.41 -25.83 17.81
C LYS A 312 -30.12 -24.85 16.87
N SER A 313 -29.68 -23.60 16.85
CA SER A 313 -30.25 -22.56 15.99
C SER A 313 -29.89 -22.83 14.52
N PRO A 314 -30.88 -23.00 13.62
CA PRO A 314 -30.63 -23.32 12.21
C PRO A 314 -30.03 -22.14 11.43
N SER A 315 -30.37 -20.92 11.84
CA SER A 315 -29.86 -19.68 11.27
C SER A 315 -29.93 -18.53 12.27
N MET A 316 -29.15 -17.48 11.99
CA MET A 316 -29.29 -16.17 12.65
C MET A 316 -30.03 -15.22 11.71
N ASP A 317 -31.19 -14.73 12.15
CA ASP A 317 -32.13 -14.01 11.31
C ASP A 317 -32.26 -12.56 11.78
N PHE A 318 -32.04 -11.62 10.87
CA PHE A 318 -32.14 -10.19 11.16
C PHE A 318 -33.15 -9.54 10.23
N VAL A 319 -34.24 -9.02 10.79
CA VAL A 319 -35.20 -8.17 10.07
C VAL A 319 -34.60 -6.77 9.98
N ILE A 320 -34.47 -6.26 8.76
CA ILE A 320 -33.77 -5.01 8.45
C ILE A 320 -34.77 -3.95 7.99
N ASN A 321 -35.56 -4.28 6.96
CA ASN A 321 -36.52 -3.37 6.32
C ASN A 321 -35.93 -2.00 5.94
N GLN A 322 -34.73 -1.98 5.35
CA GLN A 322 -34.08 -0.75 4.90
C GLN A 322 -33.88 -0.69 3.40
N SER A 323 -34.09 0.50 2.84
CA SER A 323 -33.71 0.82 1.47
C SER A 323 -32.19 0.95 1.37
N VAL A 324 -31.58 0.27 0.40
CA VAL A 324 -30.15 0.33 0.10
C VAL A 324 -29.91 0.67 -1.36
N GLN A 325 -28.84 1.43 -1.61
CA GLN A 325 -28.44 1.89 -2.94
C GLN A 325 -26.92 2.07 -2.99
N GLY A 326 -26.32 1.85 -4.16
CA GLY A 326 -24.87 1.94 -4.38
C GLY A 326 -24.07 0.93 -3.54
N ASP A 327 -23.00 1.42 -2.92
CA ASP A 327 -22.12 0.66 -2.01
C ASP A 327 -22.77 0.39 -0.66
N VAL A 328 -22.81 -0.89 -0.29
CA VAL A 328 -23.39 -1.38 0.96
C VAL A 328 -22.38 -2.22 1.71
N VAL A 329 -22.22 -1.96 3.00
CA VAL A 329 -21.40 -2.78 3.90
C VAL A 329 -22.25 -3.35 5.01
N VAL A 330 -22.24 -4.67 5.12
CA VAL A 330 -22.85 -5.40 6.20
C VAL A 330 -21.77 -5.80 7.20
N ARG A 331 -21.98 -5.47 8.46
CA ARG A 331 -21.09 -5.84 9.57
C ARG A 331 -21.88 -6.59 10.62
N LEU A 332 -21.54 -7.86 10.82
CA LEU A 332 -22.06 -8.65 11.93
C LEU A 332 -21.07 -8.59 13.08
N ARG A 333 -21.57 -8.29 14.26
CA ARG A 333 -20.76 -8.17 15.49
C ARG A 333 -21.36 -9.03 16.58
N HIS A 334 -20.54 -9.45 17.53
CA HIS A 334 -20.96 -10.25 18.66
C HIS A 334 -20.44 -9.66 19.98
N PHE A 335 -21.28 -9.68 21.01
CA PHE A 335 -20.88 -9.38 22.38
C PHE A 335 -20.11 -10.55 23.01
N LYS A 336 -18.78 -10.46 23.06
CA LYS A 336 -17.90 -11.41 23.78
C LYS A 336 -18.16 -11.38 25.30
N SER A 337 -18.51 -10.21 25.82
CA SER A 337 -18.96 -10.00 27.20
C SER A 337 -19.93 -8.81 27.22
N LEU A 338 -20.46 -8.46 28.41
CA LEU A 338 -21.47 -7.41 28.58
C LEU A 338 -21.23 -6.13 27.76
N LYS A 339 -19.98 -5.65 27.68
CA LYS A 339 -19.61 -4.44 26.90
C LYS A 339 -18.55 -4.70 25.81
N LYS A 340 -17.94 -5.88 25.76
CA LYS A 340 -16.87 -6.16 24.79
C LYS A 340 -17.45 -6.72 23.49
N ARG A 341 -17.29 -5.97 22.40
CA ARG A 341 -17.80 -6.30 21.07
C ARG A 341 -16.68 -6.84 20.17
N LEU A 342 -16.92 -7.93 19.45
CA LEU A 342 -16.06 -8.48 18.40
C LEU A 342 -16.76 -8.39 17.05
N THR A 343 -15.99 -8.29 15.96
CA THR A 343 -16.52 -8.44 14.60
C THR A 343 -16.54 -9.93 14.26
N MET A 344 -17.70 -10.45 13.83
CA MET A 344 -17.84 -11.84 13.41
C MET A 344 -17.55 -12.00 11.92
N LEU A 345 -18.18 -11.15 11.10
CA LEU A 345 -18.00 -11.08 9.66
C LEU A 345 -18.30 -9.67 9.19
N ARG A 346 -17.73 -9.32 8.04
CA ARG A 346 -18.02 -8.09 7.35
C ARG A 346 -17.86 -8.34 5.87
N TYR A 347 -18.83 -7.89 5.09
CA TYR A 347 -18.75 -7.95 3.64
C TYR A 347 -19.34 -6.70 3.02
N SER A 348 -18.84 -6.36 1.84
CA SER A 348 -19.34 -5.25 1.03
C SER A 348 -19.91 -5.78 -0.28
N PHE A 349 -20.94 -5.14 -0.81
CA PHE A 349 -21.44 -5.37 -2.16
C PHE A 349 -21.96 -4.06 -2.75
N HIS A 350 -22.12 -4.02 -4.06
CA HIS A 350 -22.66 -2.87 -4.76
C HIS A 350 -23.95 -3.28 -5.47
N THR A 351 -25.02 -2.50 -5.28
CA THR A 351 -26.39 -2.83 -5.72
C THR A 351 -26.53 -3.06 -7.22
N VAL A 352 -25.72 -2.40 -8.05
CA VAL A 352 -25.69 -2.61 -9.53
C VAL A 352 -25.40 -4.08 -9.90
N PHE A 353 -24.68 -4.82 -9.08
CA PHE A 353 -24.20 -6.17 -9.39
C PHE A 353 -24.94 -7.27 -8.63
N LEU A 354 -26.18 -7.00 -8.19
CA LEU A 354 -27.01 -7.98 -7.49
C LEU A 354 -27.86 -8.86 -8.41
N LEU A 355 -28.00 -8.50 -9.70
CA LEU A 355 -28.83 -9.19 -10.69
C LEU A 355 -28.03 -9.55 -11.93
#